data_AF-N6ZLM1-F1
#
_entry.id   AF-N6ZLM1-F1
#
_cell.length_a   1.000
_cell.length_b   1.000
_cell.length_c   1.000
_cell.angle_alpha   90.00
_cell.angle_beta   90.00
_cell.angle_gamma   90.00
#
_symmetry.space_group_name_H-M   'P 1'
#
loop_
_entity.id
_entity.type
_entity.pdbx_description
1 polymer ?
#
loop_
_entity_poly.entity_id
_entity_poly.type
_entity_poly.pdbx_seq_one_letter_code
_entity_poly.pdbx_strand_id
1 'polypeptide(L)'
;MTDPFLSDFLAAGVDADEVPELAALNAARPLLDAFITLFRGTEAEVLMRLLVLREIGREADAPRWAPEALRARFTYLDAVKLETVLKRLRDNGLLAIGEDGHYALSDHGRNAVAAIAMLLRFGEEEDAELGFLTAQLAGLQAVGGITAESLGHLLSKLNDLTWHFEEAIASGSEFRILDARRRLSANGRWLERGTELLNRLLADPEVDFDIARIAQRIGLAQSRLARADASFQRALNKIEAQRVTLGASGISSSDVAAWLRGLGAAALATLAAEACASVPELPL
;
A
#
# COMPACT_ATOMS: atom_id res chain seq x y z
N MET A 1 -30.59 15.01 -8.90
CA MET A 1 -29.69 14.56 -9.98
C MET A 1 -29.76 13.05 -10.00
N THR A 2 -30.21 12.47 -11.11
CA THR A 2 -30.18 11.02 -11.33
C THR A 2 -28.71 10.61 -11.40
N ASP A 3 -28.33 9.53 -10.71
CA ASP A 3 -26.96 9.01 -10.84
C ASP A 3 -26.71 8.67 -12.32
N PRO A 4 -25.56 9.07 -12.90
CA PRO A 4 -25.25 8.80 -14.30
C PRO A 4 -25.23 7.29 -14.56
N PHE A 5 -25.76 6.87 -15.70
CA PHE A 5 -25.69 5.47 -16.11
C PHE A 5 -24.26 5.14 -16.53
N LEU A 6 -23.84 3.88 -16.37
CA LEU A 6 -22.50 3.44 -16.80
C LEU A 6 -22.24 3.76 -18.28
N SER A 7 -23.27 3.68 -19.12
CA SER A 7 -23.25 4.05 -20.53
C SER A 7 -22.82 5.49 -20.79
N ASP A 8 -23.09 6.42 -19.86
CA ASP A 8 -22.78 7.84 -20.01
C ASP A 8 -21.27 8.10 -19.90
N PHE A 9 -20.51 7.14 -19.36
CA PHE A 9 -19.04 7.19 -19.26
C PHE A 9 -18.34 6.53 -20.45
N LEU A 10 -19.07 5.78 -21.28
CA LEU A 10 -18.49 5.05 -22.40
C LEU A 10 -18.50 5.90 -23.67
N ALA A 11 -17.53 5.66 -24.55
CA ALA A 11 -17.51 6.28 -25.87
C ALA A 11 -18.75 5.86 -26.68
N ALA A 12 -19.22 6.73 -27.57
CA ALA A 12 -20.38 6.44 -28.39
C ALA A 12 -20.22 5.13 -29.18
N GLY A 13 -21.20 4.23 -29.06
CA GLY A 13 -21.21 2.92 -29.73
C GLY A 13 -20.48 1.80 -28.98
N VAL A 14 -19.96 2.06 -27.77
CA VAL A 14 -19.39 1.02 -26.90
C VAL A 14 -20.47 0.52 -25.94
N ASP A 15 -20.77 -0.78 -25.99
CA ASP A 15 -21.63 -1.43 -24.99
C ASP A 15 -20.79 -1.83 -23.75
N ALA A 16 -21.34 -1.62 -22.56
CA ALA A 16 -20.69 -1.98 -21.31
C ALA A 16 -20.48 -3.50 -21.19
N ASP A 17 -21.38 -4.30 -21.76
CA ASP A 17 -21.31 -5.76 -21.73
C ASP A 17 -20.21 -6.29 -22.68
N GLU A 18 -19.75 -5.47 -23.62
CA GLU A 18 -18.69 -5.80 -24.57
C GLU A 18 -17.28 -5.41 -24.08
N VAL A 19 -17.15 -4.79 -22.90
CA VAL A 19 -15.85 -4.40 -22.31
C VAL A 19 -15.37 -5.52 -21.37
N PRO A 20 -14.36 -6.32 -21.76
CA PRO A 20 -13.90 -7.45 -20.94
C PRO A 20 -13.40 -7.02 -19.56
N GLU A 21 -12.80 -5.84 -19.45
CA GLU A 21 -12.30 -5.26 -18.20
C GLU A 21 -13.42 -4.97 -17.18
N LEU A 22 -14.65 -4.76 -17.66
CA LEU A 22 -15.81 -4.55 -16.78
C LEU A 22 -16.40 -5.86 -16.24
N ALA A 23 -16.13 -7.01 -16.87
CA ALA A 23 -16.73 -8.28 -16.49
C ALA A 23 -16.43 -8.68 -15.04
N ALA A 24 -15.17 -8.54 -14.60
CA ALA A 24 -14.77 -8.83 -13.23
C ALA A 24 -15.41 -7.86 -12.21
N LEU A 25 -15.51 -6.58 -12.56
CA LEU A 25 -16.12 -5.56 -11.72
C LEU A 25 -17.64 -5.75 -11.60
N ASN A 26 -18.29 -6.14 -12.69
CA ASN A 26 -19.71 -6.49 -12.71
C ASN A 26 -19.99 -7.73 -11.84
N ALA A 27 -19.12 -8.75 -11.90
CA ALA A 27 -19.21 -9.90 -11.00
C ALA A 27 -18.99 -9.53 -9.52
N ALA A 28 -18.19 -8.50 -9.26
CA ALA A 28 -17.90 -7.99 -7.91
C ALA A 28 -18.90 -6.93 -7.41
N ARG A 29 -20.02 -6.67 -8.11
CA ARG A 29 -20.98 -5.60 -7.77
C ARG A 29 -21.43 -5.58 -6.30
N PRO A 30 -21.78 -6.72 -5.66
CA PRO A 30 -22.16 -6.73 -4.25
C PRO A 30 -21.06 -6.25 -3.31
N LEU A 31 -19.79 -6.57 -3.63
CA LEU A 31 -18.64 -6.09 -2.87
C LEU A 31 -18.44 -4.58 -3.11
N LEU A 32 -18.57 -4.11 -4.34
CA LEU A 32 -18.50 -2.67 -4.66
C LEU A 32 -19.57 -1.88 -3.91
N ASP A 33 -20.80 -2.38 -3.82
CA ASP A 33 -21.88 -1.74 -3.07
C ASP A 33 -21.60 -1.69 -1.55
N ALA A 34 -20.96 -2.72 -1.02
CA ALA A 34 -20.45 -2.73 0.36
C ALA A 34 -19.39 -1.62 0.58
N PHE A 35 -18.44 -1.47 -0.33
CA PHE A 35 -17.44 -0.38 -0.27
C PHE A 35 -18.08 1.00 -0.44
N ILE A 36 -18.99 1.19 -1.39
CA ILE A 36 -19.78 2.42 -1.54
C ILE A 36 -20.50 2.75 -0.24
N THR A 37 -21.08 1.74 0.41
CA THR A 37 -21.74 1.92 1.70
C THR A 37 -20.77 2.27 2.82
N LEU A 38 -19.52 1.81 2.80
CA LEU A 38 -18.55 2.20 3.82
C LEU A 38 -18.04 3.63 3.65
N PHE A 39 -17.83 4.07 2.40
CA PHE A 39 -17.13 5.31 2.08
C PHE A 39 -18.04 6.49 1.69
N ARG A 40 -19.34 6.30 1.52
CA ARG A 40 -20.28 7.39 1.18
C ARG A 40 -20.64 8.28 2.37
N GLY A 41 -20.51 9.59 2.25
CA GLY A 41 -20.96 10.56 3.27
C GLY A 41 -19.83 11.42 3.81
N THR A 42 -20.02 12.00 4.99
CA THR A 42 -18.97 12.78 5.66
C THR A 42 -17.88 11.86 6.23
N GLU A 43 -16.67 12.40 6.42
CA GLU A 43 -15.54 11.68 7.02
C GLU A 43 -15.92 11.05 8.37
N ALA A 44 -16.63 11.80 9.23
CA ALA A 44 -17.09 11.30 10.53
C ALA A 44 -17.99 10.06 10.38
N GLU A 45 -18.92 10.06 9.43
CA GLU A 45 -19.80 8.90 9.18
C GLU A 45 -19.03 7.70 8.63
N VAL A 46 -18.03 7.94 7.78
CA VAL A 46 -17.11 6.91 7.27
C VAL A 46 -16.34 6.29 8.43
N LEU A 47 -15.70 7.11 9.26
CA LEU A 47 -14.93 6.66 10.43
C LEU A 47 -15.79 5.83 11.40
N MET A 48 -17.03 6.24 11.66
CA MET A 48 -17.93 5.47 12.54
C MET A 48 -18.31 4.11 11.97
N ARG A 49 -18.63 4.01 10.67
CA ARG A 49 -18.91 2.71 10.03
C ARG A 49 -17.69 1.80 10.04
N LEU A 50 -16.52 2.34 9.70
CA LEU A 50 -15.27 1.58 9.70
C LEU A 50 -14.90 1.11 11.12
N LEU A 51 -15.08 1.97 12.13
CA LEU A 51 -14.86 1.63 13.53
C LEU A 51 -15.77 0.48 13.97
N VAL A 52 -17.08 0.63 13.79
CA VAL A 52 -18.07 -0.37 14.24
C VAL A 52 -17.88 -1.69 13.51
N LEU A 53 -17.73 -1.66 12.17
CA LEU A 53 -17.56 -2.88 11.38
C LEU A 53 -16.26 -3.62 11.76
N ARG A 54 -15.15 -2.88 11.90
CA ARG A 54 -13.85 -3.47 12.25
C ARG A 54 -13.88 -4.06 13.66
N GLU A 55 -14.45 -3.36 14.62
CA GLU A 55 -14.52 -3.83 16.00
C GLU A 55 -15.36 -5.12 16.14
N ILE A 56 -16.50 -5.20 15.44
CA ILE A 56 -17.30 -6.44 15.35
C ILE A 56 -16.47 -7.58 14.73
N GLY A 57 -15.67 -7.27 13.71
CA GLY A 57 -14.81 -8.24 13.03
C GLY A 57 -13.55 -8.68 13.76
N ARG A 58 -13.19 -8.05 14.89
CA ARG A 58 -12.02 -8.45 15.69
C ARG A 58 -12.29 -9.65 16.60
N GLU A 59 -13.55 -9.90 16.93
CA GLU A 59 -13.94 -10.96 17.87
C GLU A 59 -14.00 -12.31 17.16
N ALA A 60 -12.92 -13.08 17.29
CA ALA A 60 -12.77 -14.38 16.62
C ALA A 60 -13.52 -15.52 17.32
N ASP A 61 -13.56 -15.49 18.66
CA ASP A 61 -14.10 -16.59 19.47
C ASP A 61 -15.62 -16.53 19.60
N ALA A 62 -16.20 -15.33 19.53
CA ALA A 62 -17.65 -15.09 19.59
C ALA A 62 -18.12 -14.19 18.43
N PRO A 63 -18.19 -14.69 17.19
CA PRO A 63 -18.50 -13.89 16.00
C PRO A 63 -19.99 -13.50 15.87
N ARG A 64 -20.79 -13.74 16.92
CA ARG A 64 -22.21 -13.36 17.01
C ARG A 64 -22.43 -12.45 18.21
N TRP A 65 -23.15 -11.37 17.97
CA TRP A 65 -23.30 -10.27 18.93
C TRP A 65 -24.75 -10.01 19.27
N ALA A 66 -25.11 -10.13 20.55
CA ALA A 66 -26.39 -9.64 21.04
C ALA A 66 -26.46 -8.11 20.89
N PRO A 67 -27.63 -7.52 20.61
CA PRO A 67 -27.79 -6.06 20.52
C PRO A 67 -27.26 -5.33 21.76
N GLU A 68 -27.51 -5.86 22.95
CA GLU A 68 -27.07 -5.29 24.23
C GLU A 68 -25.54 -5.36 24.37
N ALA A 69 -24.90 -6.42 23.87
CA ALA A 69 -23.45 -6.56 23.88
C ALA A 69 -22.78 -5.52 22.96
N LEU A 70 -23.38 -5.21 21.80
CA LEU A 70 -22.90 -4.13 20.93
C LEU A 70 -23.02 -2.77 21.63
N ARG A 71 -24.17 -2.47 22.24
CA ARG A 71 -24.34 -1.21 23.00
C ARG A 71 -23.33 -1.08 24.13
N ALA A 72 -23.05 -2.18 24.84
CA ALA A 72 -22.03 -2.21 25.89
C ALA A 72 -20.61 -2.00 25.33
N ARG A 73 -20.28 -2.60 24.18
CA ARG A 73 -18.97 -2.43 23.53
C ARG A 73 -18.75 -1.00 23.04
N PHE A 74 -19.79 -0.34 22.54
CA PHE A 74 -19.73 1.00 21.97
C PHE A 74 -20.31 2.09 22.89
N THR A 75 -20.16 1.95 24.21
CA THR A 75 -20.68 2.92 25.22
C THR A 75 -20.18 4.35 25.04
N TYR A 76 -19.06 4.54 24.34
CA TYR A 76 -18.50 5.85 24.01
C TYR A 76 -19.13 6.50 22.77
N LEU A 77 -20.07 5.83 22.10
CA LEU A 77 -20.83 6.38 20.97
C LEU A 77 -22.24 6.78 21.43
N ASP A 78 -22.80 7.81 20.78
CA ASP A 78 -24.21 8.13 20.92
C ASP A 78 -25.08 6.95 20.45
N ALA A 79 -26.05 6.57 21.27
CA ALA A 79 -26.87 5.38 21.04
C ALA A 79 -27.66 5.45 19.72
N VAL A 80 -28.22 6.62 19.37
CA VAL A 80 -29.01 6.79 18.15
C VAL A 80 -28.11 6.70 16.92
N LYS A 81 -26.92 7.29 16.99
CA LYS A 81 -25.91 7.19 15.91
C LYS A 81 -25.41 5.77 15.74
N LEU A 82 -25.16 5.03 16.82
CA LEU A 82 -24.77 3.62 16.77
C LEU A 82 -25.83 2.78 16.05
N GLU A 83 -27.10 2.90 16.46
CA GLU A 83 -28.21 2.16 15.83
C GLU A 83 -28.36 2.54 14.34
N THR A 84 -28.12 3.80 13.99
CA THR A 84 -28.11 4.26 12.59
C THR A 84 -26.99 3.60 11.80
N VAL A 85 -25.78 3.50 12.37
CA VAL A 85 -24.64 2.81 11.74
C VAL A 85 -24.93 1.31 11.58
N LEU A 86 -25.38 0.64 12.63
CA LEU A 86 -25.71 -0.80 12.60
C LEU A 86 -26.79 -1.10 11.56
N LYS A 87 -27.85 -0.29 11.53
CA LYS A 87 -28.90 -0.38 10.51
C LYS A 87 -28.33 -0.22 9.10
N ARG A 88 -27.50 0.80 8.86
CA ARG A 88 -26.92 1.07 7.54
C ARG A 88 -25.99 -0.05 7.08
N LEU A 89 -25.16 -0.58 7.97
CA LEU A 89 -24.29 -1.72 7.66
C LEU A 89 -25.11 -2.97 7.32
N ARG A 90 -26.19 -3.24 8.07
CA ARG A 90 -27.09 -4.37 7.80
C ARG A 90 -27.85 -4.22 6.49
N ASP A 91 -28.51 -3.07 6.29
CA ASP A 91 -29.38 -2.83 5.14
C ASP A 91 -28.61 -2.86 3.80
N ASN A 92 -27.27 -2.76 3.83
CA ASN A 92 -26.39 -2.86 2.67
C ASN A 92 -25.47 -4.08 2.72
N GLY A 93 -25.87 -5.14 3.43
CA GLY A 93 -25.25 -6.45 3.31
C GLY A 93 -23.85 -6.57 3.91
N LEU A 94 -23.42 -5.68 4.80
CA LEU A 94 -22.17 -5.80 5.58
C LEU A 94 -22.39 -6.55 6.91
N LEU A 95 -23.60 -6.45 7.48
CA LEU A 95 -24.02 -7.20 8.65
C LEU A 95 -25.23 -8.07 8.32
N ALA A 96 -25.33 -9.22 8.98
CA ALA A 96 -26.51 -10.07 9.00
C ALA A 96 -27.06 -10.16 10.42
N ILE A 97 -28.37 -10.41 10.53
CA ILE A 97 -29.03 -10.76 11.80
C ILE A 97 -29.53 -12.19 11.67
N GLY A 98 -29.12 -13.06 12.60
CA GLY A 98 -29.58 -14.44 12.67
C GLY A 98 -31.00 -14.56 13.23
N GLU A 99 -31.58 -15.76 13.20
CA GLU A 99 -32.90 -16.04 13.80
C GLU A 99 -32.92 -15.80 15.32
N ASP A 100 -31.75 -15.93 15.96
CA ASP A 100 -31.49 -15.61 17.36
C ASP A 100 -31.43 -14.09 17.65
N GLY A 101 -31.64 -13.24 16.64
CA GLY A 101 -31.55 -11.79 16.76
C GLY A 101 -30.13 -11.26 16.91
N HIS A 102 -29.11 -12.11 16.79
CA HIS A 102 -27.71 -11.70 16.96
C HIS A 102 -27.12 -11.18 15.64
N TYR A 103 -26.32 -10.13 15.75
CA TYR A 103 -25.56 -9.56 14.64
C TYR A 103 -24.33 -10.40 14.34
N ALA A 104 -24.00 -10.55 13.06
CA ALA A 104 -22.74 -11.12 12.60
C ALA A 104 -22.27 -10.40 11.33
N LEU A 105 -20.98 -10.48 11.03
CA LEU A 105 -20.49 -10.09 9.71
C LEU A 105 -21.07 -11.02 8.63
N SER A 106 -21.59 -10.44 7.56
CA SER A 106 -21.86 -11.17 6.32
C SER A 106 -20.56 -11.54 5.61
N ASP A 107 -20.62 -12.33 4.54
CA ASP A 107 -19.44 -12.64 3.71
C ASP A 107 -18.79 -11.37 3.11
N HIS A 108 -19.61 -10.45 2.59
CA HIS A 108 -19.14 -9.16 2.09
C HIS A 108 -18.54 -8.29 3.21
N GLY A 109 -19.14 -8.31 4.40
CA GLY A 109 -18.63 -7.62 5.58
C GLY A 109 -17.26 -8.16 6.01
N ARG A 110 -17.08 -9.48 6.01
CA ARG A 110 -15.79 -10.13 6.30
C ARG A 110 -14.73 -9.74 5.28
N ASN A 111 -15.07 -9.79 3.99
CA ASN A 111 -14.16 -9.40 2.91
C ASN A 111 -13.75 -7.92 3.02
N ALA A 112 -14.70 -7.03 3.34
CA ALA A 112 -14.42 -5.62 3.56
C ALA A 112 -13.49 -5.39 4.77
N VAL A 113 -13.75 -6.06 5.91
CA VAL A 113 -12.87 -5.98 7.10
C VAL A 113 -11.46 -6.48 6.79
N ALA A 114 -11.34 -7.61 6.08
CA ALA A 114 -10.05 -8.17 5.69
C ALA A 114 -9.27 -7.21 4.78
N ALA A 115 -9.94 -6.61 3.78
CA ALA A 115 -9.33 -5.63 2.89
C ALA A 115 -8.86 -4.37 3.64
N ILE A 116 -9.70 -3.82 4.53
CA ILE A 116 -9.33 -2.65 5.34
C ILE A 116 -8.17 -2.96 6.28
N ALA A 117 -8.20 -4.12 6.96
CA ALA A 117 -7.10 -4.55 7.82
C ALA A 117 -5.79 -4.68 7.03
N MET A 118 -5.87 -5.12 5.77
CA MET A 118 -4.72 -5.19 4.88
C MET A 118 -4.17 -3.80 4.51
N LEU A 119 -5.04 -2.87 4.15
CA LEU A 119 -4.65 -1.49 3.81
C LEU A 119 -4.04 -0.76 4.99
N LEU A 120 -4.58 -0.94 6.20
CA LEU A 120 -4.04 -0.33 7.42
C LEU A 120 -2.62 -0.85 7.73
N ARG A 121 -2.36 -2.14 7.49
CA ARG A 121 -1.03 -2.75 7.69
C ARG A 121 0.04 -2.13 6.78
N PHE A 122 -0.30 -1.83 5.52
CA PHE A 122 0.62 -1.18 4.59
C PHE A 122 0.97 0.24 4.99
N GLY A 123 0.08 0.94 5.70
CA GLY A 123 0.37 2.28 6.21
C GLY A 123 1.37 2.29 7.37
N GLU A 124 1.54 1.17 8.08
CA GLU A 124 2.44 1.07 9.24
C GLU A 124 3.88 0.67 8.86
N GLU A 125 4.04 -0.12 7.80
CA GLU A 125 5.34 -0.65 7.37
C GLU A 125 5.54 -0.42 5.86
N GLU A 126 6.26 0.64 5.49
CA GLU A 126 6.55 1.01 4.08
C GLU A 126 7.26 -0.12 3.29
N ASP A 127 7.98 -1.00 4.01
CA ASP A 127 8.70 -2.15 3.47
C ASP A 127 7.90 -3.48 3.52
N ALA A 128 6.65 -3.50 4.04
CA ALA A 128 5.85 -4.72 4.16
C ALA A 128 5.19 -5.17 2.86
N GLU A 129 5.00 -4.25 1.91
CA GLU A 129 4.23 -4.51 0.68
C GLU A 129 4.85 -5.61 -0.19
N LEU A 130 6.17 -5.59 -0.39
CA LEU A 130 6.84 -6.63 -1.17
C LEU A 130 6.66 -8.01 -0.51
N GLY A 131 6.79 -8.07 0.82
CA GLY A 131 6.59 -9.30 1.56
C GLY A 131 5.18 -9.84 1.46
N PHE A 132 4.17 -8.98 1.46
CA PHE A 132 2.80 -9.36 1.20
C PHE A 132 2.60 -9.91 -0.21
N LEU A 133 3.07 -9.21 -1.25
CA LEU A 133 2.91 -9.64 -2.64
C LEU A 133 3.58 -11.00 -2.88
N THR A 134 4.78 -11.20 -2.33
CA THR A 134 5.48 -12.50 -2.40
C THR A 134 4.71 -13.60 -1.66
N ALA A 135 4.18 -13.33 -0.48
CA ALA A 135 3.39 -14.31 0.28
C ALA A 135 2.06 -14.65 -0.42
N GLN A 136 1.39 -13.64 -1.00
CA GLN A 136 0.17 -13.83 -1.79
C GLN A 136 0.45 -14.73 -3.00
N LEU A 137 1.52 -14.45 -3.76
CA LEU A 137 1.90 -15.28 -4.90
C LEU A 137 2.22 -16.71 -4.48
N ALA A 138 2.89 -16.93 -3.35
CA ALA A 138 3.16 -18.28 -2.85
C ALA A 138 1.86 -19.03 -2.50
N GLY A 139 0.88 -18.35 -1.90
CA GLY A 139 -0.44 -18.91 -1.63
C GLY A 139 -1.21 -19.24 -2.92
N LEU A 140 -1.21 -18.33 -3.90
CA LEU A 140 -1.81 -18.56 -5.21
C LEU A 140 -1.14 -19.73 -5.95
N GLN A 141 0.19 -19.85 -5.88
CA GLN A 141 0.92 -20.96 -6.49
C GLN A 141 0.45 -22.31 -5.95
N ALA A 142 0.26 -22.41 -4.63
CA ALA A 142 -0.12 -23.65 -3.96
C ALA A 142 -1.50 -24.19 -4.40
N VAL A 143 -2.36 -23.32 -4.92
CA VAL A 143 -3.71 -23.65 -5.39
C VAL A 143 -3.87 -23.52 -6.91
N GLY A 144 -2.78 -23.27 -7.64
CA GLY A 144 -2.81 -23.07 -9.10
C GLY A 144 -3.53 -21.77 -9.54
N GLY A 145 -3.63 -20.78 -8.65
CA GLY A 145 -4.37 -19.53 -8.87
C GLY A 145 -3.52 -18.33 -9.27
N ILE A 146 -2.28 -18.52 -9.74
CA ILE A 146 -1.47 -17.40 -10.20
C ILE A 146 -2.09 -16.80 -11.46
N THR A 147 -2.27 -15.49 -11.46
CA THR A 147 -2.77 -14.72 -12.60
C THR A 147 -1.72 -13.75 -13.12
N ALA A 148 -1.84 -13.34 -14.38
CA ALA A 148 -1.03 -12.27 -14.96
C ALA A 148 -1.10 -10.98 -14.13
N GLU A 149 -2.27 -10.63 -13.61
CA GLU A 149 -2.50 -9.48 -12.73
C GLU A 149 -1.69 -9.58 -11.42
N SER A 150 -1.75 -10.73 -10.74
CA SER A 150 -1.02 -10.93 -9.47
C SER A 150 0.50 -10.79 -9.64
N LEU A 151 1.05 -11.28 -10.75
CA LEU A 151 2.46 -11.08 -11.10
C LEU A 151 2.73 -9.62 -11.51
N GLY A 152 1.78 -8.97 -12.18
CA GLY A 152 1.84 -7.56 -12.55
C GLY A 152 2.04 -6.64 -11.34
N HIS A 153 1.35 -6.92 -10.22
CA HIS A 153 1.52 -6.17 -8.97
C HIS A 153 2.94 -6.29 -8.41
N LEU A 154 3.50 -7.50 -8.38
CA LEU A 154 4.90 -7.70 -7.97
C LEU A 154 5.86 -6.95 -8.90
N LEU A 155 5.65 -7.04 -10.22
CA LEU A 155 6.48 -6.33 -11.19
C LEU A 155 6.45 -4.81 -10.98
N SER A 156 5.28 -4.23 -10.74
CA SER A 156 5.13 -2.80 -10.45
C SER A 156 5.96 -2.42 -9.23
N LYS A 157 5.78 -3.12 -8.11
CA LYS A 157 6.49 -2.82 -6.86
C LYS A 157 8.01 -2.90 -7.01
N LEU A 158 8.53 -3.87 -7.78
CA LEU A 158 9.97 -3.98 -8.02
C LEU A 158 10.53 -2.83 -8.87
N ASN A 159 9.76 -2.36 -9.86
CA ASN A 159 10.14 -1.20 -10.66
C ASN A 159 10.11 0.07 -9.80
N ASP A 160 9.09 0.25 -8.97
CA ASP A 160 8.97 1.39 -8.05
C ASP A 160 10.13 1.42 -7.05
N LEU A 161 10.49 0.28 -6.46
CA LEU A 161 11.68 0.15 -5.60
C LEU A 161 12.97 0.53 -6.34
N THR A 162 13.13 0.04 -7.57
CA THR A 162 14.31 0.38 -8.40
C THR A 162 14.39 1.87 -8.64
N TRP A 163 13.27 2.50 -9.00
CA TRP A 163 13.18 3.94 -9.23
C TRP A 163 13.54 4.74 -7.99
N HIS A 164 12.99 4.41 -6.81
CA HIS A 164 13.34 5.07 -5.55
C HIS A 164 14.82 4.94 -5.18
N PHE A 165 15.45 3.80 -5.50
CA PHE A 165 16.87 3.59 -5.26
C PHE A 165 17.73 4.45 -6.20
N GLU A 166 17.35 4.54 -7.47
CA GLU A 166 18.00 5.42 -8.45
C GLU A 166 17.87 6.90 -8.06
N GLU A 167 16.70 7.33 -7.60
CA GLU A 167 16.50 8.69 -7.06
C GLU A 167 17.36 8.97 -5.82
N ALA A 168 17.43 8.02 -4.89
CA ALA A 168 18.26 8.17 -3.69
C ALA A 168 19.74 8.35 -4.06
N ILE A 169 20.25 7.58 -5.02
CA ILE A 169 21.61 7.72 -5.54
C ILE A 169 21.80 9.06 -6.24
N ALA A 170 20.87 9.46 -7.11
CA ALA A 170 20.93 10.71 -7.85
C ALA A 170 20.91 11.95 -6.93
N SER A 171 20.24 11.84 -5.78
CA SER A 171 20.16 12.95 -4.80
C SER A 171 21.51 13.34 -4.20
N GLY A 172 22.52 12.46 -4.23
CA GLY A 172 23.81 12.68 -3.56
C GLY A 172 23.72 12.77 -2.02
N SER A 173 22.55 12.52 -1.43
CA SER A 173 22.35 12.56 0.02
C SER A 173 22.76 11.23 0.65
N GLU A 174 23.82 11.24 1.45
CA GLU A 174 24.27 10.08 2.23
C GLU A 174 23.14 9.50 3.07
N PHE A 175 22.34 10.35 3.72
CA PHE A 175 21.17 9.92 4.49
C PHE A 175 20.15 9.14 3.64
N ARG A 176 19.77 9.66 2.45
CA ARG A 176 18.82 9.00 1.55
C ARG A 176 19.39 7.69 0.98
N ILE A 177 20.68 7.65 0.67
CA ILE A 177 21.36 6.45 0.17
C ILE A 177 21.41 5.37 1.25
N LEU A 178 21.76 5.72 2.49
CA LEU A 178 21.76 4.79 3.61
C LEU A 178 20.35 4.27 3.92
N ASP A 179 19.32 5.13 3.83
CA ASP A 179 17.94 4.72 4.02
C ASP A 179 17.46 3.75 2.93
N ALA A 180 17.67 4.10 1.66
CA ALA A 180 17.36 3.23 0.53
C ALA A 180 18.06 1.87 0.62
N ARG A 181 19.33 1.85 1.06
CA ARG A 181 20.07 0.60 1.27
C ARG A 181 19.50 -0.26 2.41
N ARG A 182 19.07 0.36 3.52
CA ARG A 182 18.36 -0.36 4.61
C ARG A 182 17.06 -0.98 4.10
N ARG A 183 16.26 -0.23 3.32
CA ARG A 183 15.03 -0.72 2.70
C ARG A 183 15.29 -1.91 1.77
N LEU A 184 16.32 -1.86 0.92
CA LEU A 184 16.73 -2.99 0.07
C LEU A 184 17.07 -4.23 0.92
N SER A 185 17.85 -4.05 1.99
CA SER A 185 18.24 -5.15 2.89
C SER A 185 17.04 -5.78 3.61
N ALA A 186 16.09 -4.96 4.10
CA ALA A 186 14.87 -5.43 4.75
C ALA A 186 14.00 -6.31 3.81
N ASN A 187 14.09 -6.06 2.50
CA ASN A 187 13.34 -6.77 1.46
C ASN A 187 14.06 -8.02 0.90
N GLY A 188 15.32 -8.27 1.28
CA GLY A 188 16.15 -9.33 0.69
C GLY A 188 15.51 -10.72 0.72
N ARG A 189 14.98 -11.15 1.88
CA ARG A 189 14.32 -12.45 2.04
C ARG A 189 13.10 -12.64 1.12
N TRP A 190 12.40 -11.55 0.80
CA TRP A 190 11.21 -11.58 -0.05
C TRP A 190 11.60 -11.63 -1.52
N LEU A 191 12.68 -10.94 -1.90
CA LEU A 191 13.28 -11.08 -3.23
C LEU A 191 13.74 -12.52 -3.50
N GLU A 192 14.43 -13.15 -2.54
CA GLU A 192 14.88 -14.54 -2.64
C GLU A 192 13.69 -15.51 -2.83
N ARG A 193 12.67 -15.41 -1.97
CA ARG A 193 11.45 -16.22 -2.11
C ARG A 193 10.72 -15.96 -3.42
N GLY A 194 10.67 -14.72 -3.88
CA GLY A 194 10.11 -14.36 -5.19
C GLY A 194 10.86 -15.04 -6.33
N THR A 195 12.20 -15.06 -6.27
CA THR A 195 13.03 -15.75 -7.27
C THR A 195 12.78 -17.26 -7.27
N GLU A 196 12.69 -17.90 -6.10
CA GLU A 196 12.34 -19.32 -6.01
C GLU A 196 10.97 -19.63 -6.63
N LEU A 197 9.97 -18.79 -6.34
CA LEU A 197 8.62 -18.94 -6.89
C LEU A 197 8.64 -18.85 -8.42
N LEU A 198 9.30 -17.83 -8.97
CA LEU A 198 9.40 -17.61 -10.41
C LEU A 198 10.16 -18.73 -11.11
N ASN A 199 11.22 -19.26 -10.49
CA ASN A 199 11.97 -20.38 -11.04
C ASN A 199 11.09 -21.63 -11.15
N ARG A 200 10.25 -21.91 -10.16
CA ARG A 200 9.28 -23.02 -10.23
C ARG A 200 8.23 -22.78 -11.31
N LEU A 201 7.72 -21.56 -11.40
CA LEU A 201 6.70 -21.18 -12.38
C LEU A 201 7.22 -21.24 -13.82
N LEU A 202 8.46 -20.81 -14.06
CA LEU A 202 9.10 -20.88 -15.39
C LEU A 202 9.61 -22.28 -15.75
N ALA A 203 9.70 -23.20 -14.77
CA ALA A 203 10.03 -24.60 -15.03
C ALA A 203 8.82 -25.44 -15.47
N ASP A 204 7.60 -24.93 -15.30
CA ASP A 204 6.38 -25.58 -15.75
C ASP A 204 6.20 -25.37 -17.27
N PRO A 205 6.23 -26.44 -18.09
CA PRO A 205 6.06 -26.33 -19.54
C PRO A 205 4.64 -25.95 -19.96
N GLU A 206 3.65 -26.12 -19.08
CA GLU A 206 2.23 -25.83 -19.36
C GLU A 206 1.80 -24.44 -18.87
N VAL A 207 2.74 -23.63 -18.38
CA VAL A 207 2.44 -22.28 -17.90
C VAL A 207 1.89 -21.40 -19.03
N ASP A 208 0.85 -20.63 -18.72
CA ASP A 208 0.27 -19.67 -19.66
C ASP A 208 1.32 -18.66 -20.17
N PHE A 209 1.22 -18.29 -21.44
CA PHE A 209 2.19 -17.41 -22.11
C PHE A 209 2.27 -16.02 -21.46
N ASP A 210 1.13 -15.44 -21.05
CA ASP A 210 1.12 -14.13 -20.41
C ASP A 210 1.75 -14.17 -19.03
N ILE A 211 1.50 -15.26 -18.29
CA ILE A 211 2.14 -15.54 -17.00
C ILE A 211 3.66 -15.65 -17.17
N ALA A 212 4.14 -16.46 -18.13
CA ALA A 212 5.57 -16.63 -18.41
C ALA A 212 6.24 -15.31 -18.81
N ARG A 213 5.58 -14.52 -19.67
CA ARG A 213 6.06 -13.21 -20.13
C ARG A 213 6.26 -12.24 -18.97
N ILE A 214 5.31 -12.16 -18.03
CA ILE A 214 5.43 -11.27 -16.86
C ILE A 214 6.49 -11.81 -15.90
N ALA A 215 6.55 -13.12 -15.66
CA ALA A 215 7.58 -13.74 -14.82
C ALA A 215 9.01 -13.44 -15.29
N GLN A 216 9.26 -13.48 -16.61
CA GLN A 216 10.55 -13.08 -17.17
C GLN A 216 10.88 -11.60 -16.92
N ARG A 217 9.89 -10.71 -17.09
CA ARG A 217 10.06 -9.27 -16.77
C ARG A 217 10.37 -9.03 -15.30
N ILE A 218 9.78 -9.83 -14.41
CA ILE A 218 10.10 -9.81 -12.98
C ILE A 218 11.57 -10.22 -12.75
N GLY A 219 12.05 -11.29 -13.39
CA GLY A 219 13.46 -11.69 -13.30
C GLY A 219 14.45 -10.60 -13.75
N LEU A 220 14.09 -9.83 -14.79
CA LEU A 220 14.86 -8.66 -15.23
C LEU A 220 14.85 -7.54 -14.19
N ALA A 221 13.69 -7.25 -13.57
CA ALA A 221 13.58 -6.25 -12.51
C ALA A 221 14.39 -6.65 -11.26
N GLN A 222 14.32 -7.92 -10.85
CA GLN A 222 15.14 -8.46 -9.75
C GLN A 222 16.64 -8.34 -10.05
N SER A 223 17.05 -8.58 -11.30
CA SER A 223 18.46 -8.40 -11.73
C SER A 223 18.92 -6.95 -11.70
N ARG A 224 18.02 -5.96 -11.86
CA ARG A 224 18.34 -4.54 -11.67
C ARG A 224 18.51 -4.23 -10.18
N LEU A 225 17.59 -4.70 -9.33
CA LEU A 225 17.67 -4.55 -7.88
C LEU A 225 18.94 -5.18 -7.29
N ALA A 226 19.33 -6.37 -7.74
CA ALA A 226 20.56 -7.03 -7.29
C ALA A 226 21.84 -6.21 -7.59
N ARG A 227 21.80 -5.37 -8.63
CA ARG A 227 22.91 -4.46 -8.96
C ARG A 227 22.88 -3.16 -8.16
N ALA A 228 21.78 -2.85 -7.47
CA ALA A 228 21.62 -1.61 -6.71
C ALA A 228 22.58 -1.50 -5.53
N ASP A 229 22.90 -2.60 -4.82
CA ASP A 229 23.82 -2.56 -3.68
C ASP A 229 25.23 -2.09 -4.07
N ALA A 230 25.74 -2.59 -5.21
CA ALA A 230 27.01 -2.11 -5.76
C ALA A 230 26.94 -0.62 -6.17
N SER A 231 25.79 -0.14 -6.65
CA SER A 231 25.58 1.27 -6.97
C SER A 231 25.54 2.15 -5.72
N PHE A 232 24.90 1.69 -4.65
CA PHE A 232 24.93 2.39 -3.36
C PHE A 232 26.35 2.51 -2.82
N GLN A 233 27.14 1.42 -2.83
CA GLN A 233 28.51 1.47 -2.35
C GLN A 233 29.37 2.44 -3.16
N ARG A 234 29.23 2.47 -4.49
CA ARG A 234 29.93 3.45 -5.34
C ARG A 234 29.52 4.89 -5.02
N ALA A 235 28.23 5.13 -4.80
CA ALA A 235 27.73 6.45 -4.45
C ALA A 235 28.27 6.94 -3.10
N LEU A 236 28.26 6.07 -2.08
CA LEU A 236 28.83 6.37 -0.76
C LEU A 236 30.33 6.65 -0.82
N ASN A 237 31.09 5.82 -1.55
CA ASN A 237 32.53 6.05 -1.73
C ASN A 237 32.82 7.39 -2.41
N LYS A 238 31.98 7.81 -3.37
CA LYS A 238 32.10 9.12 -4.03
C LYS A 238 31.83 10.27 -3.04
N ILE A 239 30.81 10.14 -2.19
CA ILE A 239 30.51 11.12 -1.15
C ILE A 239 31.67 11.21 -0.15
N GLU A 240 32.21 10.06 0.28
CA GLU A 240 33.33 9.99 1.21
C GLU A 240 34.59 10.66 0.63
N ALA A 241 34.89 10.43 -0.66
CA ALA A 241 36.01 11.07 -1.35
C ALA A 241 35.85 12.60 -1.48
N GLN A 242 34.62 13.11 -1.41
CA GLN A 242 34.28 14.54 -1.44
C GLN A 242 34.19 15.16 -0.03
N ARG A 243 34.43 14.38 1.03
CA ARG A 243 34.34 14.84 2.42
C ARG A 243 35.44 15.86 2.71
N VAL A 244 35.06 17.01 3.29
CA VAL A 244 36.03 18.03 3.72
C VAL A 244 36.67 17.56 5.02
N THR A 245 37.97 17.26 4.98
CA THR A 245 38.75 16.89 6.15
C THR A 245 39.22 18.13 6.90
N LEU A 246 38.79 18.28 8.16
CA LEU A 246 39.33 19.28 9.08
C LEU A 246 40.15 18.56 10.15
N GLY A 247 41.46 18.47 9.94
CA GLY A 247 42.37 17.74 10.84
C GLY A 247 42.24 16.22 10.74
N ALA A 248 42.38 15.49 11.85
CA ALA A 248 42.36 14.03 11.88
C ALA A 248 40.96 13.39 11.74
N SER A 249 39.89 14.20 11.68
CA SER A 249 38.51 13.74 11.49
C SER A 249 37.84 14.54 10.37
N GLY A 250 37.21 13.87 9.40
CA GLY A 250 36.43 14.53 8.35
C GLY A 250 35.02 14.87 8.79
N ILE A 251 34.50 16.02 8.34
CA ILE A 251 33.08 16.42 8.54
C ILE A 251 32.30 16.02 7.28
N SER A 252 31.24 15.21 7.42
CA SER A 252 30.34 14.86 6.29
C SER A 252 29.17 15.83 6.16
N SER A 253 28.49 15.78 5.02
CA SER A 253 27.21 16.45 4.83
C SER A 253 26.13 15.96 5.82
N SER A 254 26.19 14.68 6.23
CA SER A 254 25.32 14.14 7.28
C SER A 254 25.62 14.74 8.66
N ASP A 255 26.89 14.96 9.00
CA ASP A 255 27.29 15.61 10.25
C ASP A 255 26.78 17.06 10.29
N VAL A 256 26.92 17.78 9.17
CA VAL A 256 26.38 19.14 9.02
C VAL A 256 24.85 19.13 9.12
N ALA A 257 24.15 18.21 8.46
CA ALA A 257 22.70 18.11 8.52
C ALA A 257 22.17 17.71 9.91
N ALA A 258 22.89 16.85 10.64
CA ALA A 258 22.57 16.50 12.01
C ALA A 258 22.78 17.68 12.97
N TRP A 259 23.87 18.42 12.81
CA TRP A 259 24.13 19.64 13.56
C TRP A 259 23.06 20.71 13.29
N LEU A 260 22.73 20.98 12.02
CA LEU A 260 21.68 21.93 11.64
C LEU A 260 20.31 21.57 12.24
N ARG A 261 19.95 20.28 12.30
CA ARG A 261 18.70 19.82 12.94
C ARG A 261 18.66 20.05 14.46
N GLY A 262 19.81 20.20 15.10
CA GLY A 262 19.90 20.55 16.52
C GLY A 262 19.78 22.04 16.83
N LEU A 263 19.74 22.91 15.81
CA LEU A 263 19.67 24.36 15.99
C LEU A 263 18.22 24.87 16.03
N GLY A 264 17.97 25.89 16.85
CA GLY A 264 16.69 26.58 16.88
C GLY A 264 16.48 27.50 15.66
N ALA A 265 15.23 27.87 15.38
CA ALA A 265 14.84 28.66 14.21
C ALA A 265 15.62 29.98 14.06
N ALA A 266 15.92 30.68 15.16
CA ALA A 266 16.69 31.93 15.13
C ALA A 266 18.15 31.71 14.69
N ALA A 267 18.78 30.62 15.13
CA ALA A 267 20.15 30.27 14.76
C ALA A 267 20.23 29.83 13.29
N LEU A 268 19.24 29.08 12.81
CA LEU A 268 19.11 28.71 11.41
C LEU A 268 18.91 29.93 10.51
N ALA A 269 18.04 30.87 10.90
CA ALA A 269 17.81 32.12 10.17
C ALA A 269 19.08 32.97 10.08
N THR A 270 19.88 32.99 11.14
CA THR A 270 21.17 33.70 11.14
C THR A 270 22.18 33.05 10.19
N LEU A 271 22.27 31.71 10.17
CA LEU A 271 23.13 30.99 9.23
C LEU A 271 22.71 31.15 7.77
N ALA A 272 21.41 31.31 7.51
CA ALA A 272 20.85 31.48 6.18
C ALA A 272 20.90 32.93 5.67
N ALA A 273 21.28 33.90 6.52
CA ALA A 273 21.15 35.34 6.25
C ALA A 273 21.86 35.82 4.97
N GLU A 274 22.96 35.17 4.58
CA GLU A 274 23.71 35.48 3.34
C GLU A 274 23.62 34.36 2.28
N ALA A 275 22.93 33.26 2.59
CA ALA A 275 22.80 32.10 1.70
C ALA A 275 21.54 32.18 0.81
N CYS A 276 20.58 33.01 1.16
CA CYS A 276 19.35 33.22 0.40
C CYS A 276 19.42 34.53 -0.39
N ALA A 277 19.40 34.45 -1.72
CA ALA A 277 19.25 35.61 -2.59
C ALA A 277 17.78 35.74 -3.04
N SER A 278 17.23 36.94 -2.97
CA SER A 278 15.95 37.26 -3.60
C SER A 278 16.15 37.31 -5.12
N VAL A 279 15.75 36.27 -5.82
CA VAL A 279 15.80 36.22 -7.29
C VAL A 279 14.38 36.43 -7.82
N PRO A 280 14.16 37.30 -8.82
CA PRO A 280 12.85 37.43 -9.44
C PRO A 280 12.41 36.07 -10.00
N GLU A 281 11.12 35.74 -9.83
CA GLU A 281 10.53 34.55 -10.42
C GLU A 281 10.63 34.68 -11.96
N LEU A 282 11.52 33.90 -12.58
CA LEU A 282 11.64 33.83 -14.02
C LEU A 282 10.60 32.83 -14.51
N PRO A 283 9.59 33.24 -15.31
CA PRO A 283 8.67 32.31 -15.91
C PRO A 283 9.43 31.40 -16.88
N LEU A 284 9.28 30.09 -16.70
CA LEU A 284 9.67 29.07 -17.68
C LEU A 284 8.76 29.13 -18.91
#